data_AF-A0A5C7IU63-F1
#
_entry.id   AF-A0A5C7IU63-F1
#
_cell.length_a   1.000
_cell.length_b   1.000
_cell.length_c   1.000
_cell.angle_alpha   90.00
_cell.angle_beta   90.00
_cell.angle_gamma   90.00
#
_symmetry.space_group_name_H-M   'P 1'
#
loop_
_entity.id
_entity.type
_entity.pdbx_description
1 polymer ?
#
loop_
_entity_poly.entity_id
_entity_poly.type
_entity_poly.pdbx_seq_one_letter_code
_entity_poly.pdbx_strand_id
1 'polypeptide(L)'
;MPGKTPNIPRDILLEVLGSSKVYKEVITEVINSTIAEYVEKKDLKVSTDLRVEQSFEELENMFEPDEKFSFDAVIKLQVTD
;
A
#
# COMPACT_ATOMS: atom_id res chain seq x y z
N MET A 1 -21.62 -14.28 -15.38
CA MET A 1 -21.60 -14.53 -13.92
C MET A 1 -20.36 -13.87 -13.36
N PRO A 2 -20.44 -12.98 -12.36
CA PRO A 2 -19.23 -12.51 -11.70
C PRO A 2 -18.57 -13.73 -11.05
N GLY A 3 -17.35 -14.04 -11.48
CA GLY A 3 -16.58 -15.12 -10.89
C GLY A 3 -16.44 -14.86 -9.40
N LYS A 4 -16.73 -15.87 -8.57
CA LYS A 4 -16.51 -15.79 -7.14
C LYS A 4 -15.02 -15.52 -6.94
N THR A 5 -14.65 -14.33 -6.47
CA THR A 5 -13.30 -14.09 -5.97
C THR A 5 -13.10 -15.10 -4.85
N PRO A 6 -12.24 -16.12 -5.00
CA PRO A 6 -12.09 -17.12 -3.97
C PRO A 6 -11.46 -16.44 -2.75
N ASN A 7 -12.06 -16.58 -1.57
CA ASN A 7 -11.41 -16.20 -0.32
C ASN A 7 -10.33 -17.25 -0.05
N ILE A 8 -9.15 -17.05 -0.64
CA ILE A 8 -8.00 -17.95 -0.52
C ILE A 8 -7.29 -17.63 0.81
N PRO A 9 -7.03 -18.63 1.67
CA PRO A 9 -6.25 -18.41 2.88
C PRO A 9 -4.85 -17.85 2.59
N ARG A 10 -4.33 -17.02 3.50
CA ARG A 10 -3.02 -16.39 3.39
C ARG A 10 -1.90 -17.39 3.07
N ASP A 11 -1.85 -18.49 3.80
CA ASP A 11 -0.77 -19.49 3.65
C ASP A 11 -0.74 -20.10 2.24
N ILE A 12 -1.91 -20.30 1.64
CA ILE A 12 -2.05 -20.80 0.26
C ILE A 12 -1.60 -19.75 -0.75
N LEU A 13 -1.92 -18.46 -0.53
CA LEU A 13 -1.43 -17.38 -1.39
C LEU A 13 0.10 -17.30 -1.37
N LEU A 14 0.70 -17.42 -0.18
CA LEU A 14 2.15 -17.40 -0.01
C LEU A 14 2.82 -18.60 -0.68
N GLU A 15 2.24 -19.79 -0.58
CA GLU A 15 2.77 -21.01 -1.22
C GLU A 15 2.69 -20.95 -2.75
N VAL A 16 1.57 -20.48 -3.29
CA VAL A 16 1.31 -20.50 -4.76
C VAL A 16 1.98 -19.34 -5.49
N LEU A 17 1.94 -18.14 -4.92
CA LEU A 17 2.42 -16.91 -5.58
C LEU A 17 3.82 -16.51 -5.11
N GLY A 18 4.24 -16.97 -3.94
CA GLY A 18 5.47 -16.56 -3.26
C GLY A 18 5.29 -15.28 -2.45
N SER A 19 5.94 -15.23 -1.29
CA SER A 19 5.82 -14.12 -0.32
C SER A 19 6.11 -12.77 -0.94
N SER A 20 7.11 -12.65 -1.80
CA SER A 20 7.48 -11.35 -2.40
C SER A 20 6.38 -10.76 -3.28
N LYS A 21 5.68 -11.58 -4.08
CA LYS A 21 4.56 -11.09 -4.88
C LYS A 21 3.36 -10.70 -4.02
N VAL A 22 3.06 -11.50 -3.00
CA VAL A 22 1.93 -11.23 -2.10
C VAL A 22 2.20 -9.97 -1.28
N TYR A 23 3.38 -9.84 -0.68
CA TYR A 23 3.74 -8.69 0.12
C TYR A 23 3.84 -7.42 -0.71
N LYS A 24 4.29 -7.51 -1.96
CA LYS A 24 4.28 -6.36 -2.87
C LYS A 24 2.89 -5.75 -3.05
N GLU A 25 1.90 -6.59 -3.32
CA GLU A 25 0.52 -6.13 -3.49
C GLU A 25 -0.03 -5.55 -2.18
N VAL A 26 0.20 -6.23 -1.05
CA VAL A 26 -0.28 -5.78 0.27
C VAL A 26 0.35 -4.45 0.69
N ILE A 27 1.67 -4.31 0.58
CA ILE A 27 2.40 -3.08 0.90
C ILE A 27 1.88 -1.92 0.04
N THR A 28 1.69 -2.15 -1.26
CA THR A 28 1.20 -1.13 -2.19
C THR A 28 -0.22 -0.67 -1.80
N GLU A 29 -1.11 -1.61 -1.47
CA GLU A 29 -2.48 -1.30 -1.07
C GLU A 29 -2.53 -0.56 0.28
N VAL A 30 -1.73 -0.97 1.27
CA VAL A 30 -1.65 -0.31 2.58
C VAL A 30 -1.17 1.15 2.41
N ILE A 31 -0.14 1.39 1.61
CA ILE A 31 0.38 2.74 1.36
C ILE A 31 -0.68 3.61 0.69
N ASN A 32 -1.30 3.13 -0.40
CA ASN A 32 -2.28 3.88 -1.16
C ASN A 32 -3.53 4.21 -0.32
N SER A 33 -4.06 3.24 0.42
CA SER A 33 -5.22 3.43 1.28
C SER A 33 -4.94 4.38 2.45
N THR A 34 -3.78 4.25 3.10
CA THR A 34 -3.36 5.12 4.20
C THR A 34 -3.25 6.58 3.74
N ILE A 35 -2.66 6.81 2.57
CA ILE A 35 -2.51 8.16 2.05
C ILE A 35 -3.85 8.73 1.59
N ALA A 36 -4.69 7.93 0.92
CA ALA A 36 -6.04 8.36 0.54
C ALA A 36 -6.85 8.80 1.78
N GLU A 37 -6.83 8.02 2.86
CA GLU A 37 -7.49 8.37 4.12
C GLU A 37 -6.92 9.66 4.71
N TYR A 38 -5.59 9.81 4.72
CA TYR A 38 -4.94 11.01 5.23
C TYR A 38 -5.33 12.28 4.46
N VAL A 39 -5.34 12.20 3.13
CA VAL A 39 -5.72 13.30 2.22
C VAL A 39 -7.17 13.70 2.45
N GLU A 40 -8.08 12.73 2.52
CA GLU A 40 -9.50 12.97 2.79
C GLU A 40 -9.70 13.61 4.17
N LYS A 41 -9.10 13.05 5.22
CA LYS A 41 -9.24 13.54 6.60
C LYS A 41 -8.70 14.96 6.81
N LYS A 42 -7.71 15.36 6.01
CA LYS A 42 -7.07 16.68 6.10
C LYS A 42 -7.61 17.68 5.06
N ASP A 43 -8.60 17.29 4.26
CA ASP A 43 -9.16 18.08 3.15
C ASP A 43 -8.06 18.64 2.23
N LEU A 44 -7.05 17.80 1.93
CA LEU A 44 -5.93 18.20 1.08
C LEU A 44 -6.31 18.01 -0.39
N LYS A 45 -6.08 19.04 -1.19
CA LYS A 45 -6.05 18.88 -2.65
C LYS A 45 -4.64 18.47 -3.06
N VAL A 46 -4.50 17.27 -3.60
CA VAL A 46 -3.20 16.68 -3.96
C VAL A 46 -3.13 16.40 -5.45
N SER A 47 -1.96 16.54 -6.07
CA SER A 47 -1.76 16.07 -7.43
C SER A 47 -1.51 14.56 -7.42
N THR A 48 -1.46 13.94 -8.61
CA THR A 48 -1.11 12.52 -8.76
C THR A 48 0.36 12.23 -8.45
N ASP A 49 1.17 13.25 -8.14
CA ASP A 49 2.59 13.08 -7.83
C ASP A 49 2.75 12.69 -6.36
N LEU A 50 2.78 11.38 -6.14
CA LEU A 50 3.07 10.75 -4.87
C LEU A 50 4.37 9.98 -4.95
N ARG A 51 5.21 10.12 -3.93
CA ARG A 51 6.45 9.36 -3.80
C ARG A 51 6.59 8.78 -2.41
N VAL A 52 6.92 7.50 -2.34
CA VAL A 52 7.43 6.85 -1.13
C VAL A 52 8.95 6.96 -1.14
N GLU A 53 9.54 7.34 -0.01
CA GLU A 53 10.99 7.57 0.07
C GLU A 53 11.77 6.25 0.12
N GLN A 54 11.23 5.24 0.81
CA GLN A 54 11.81 3.91 0.89
C GLN A 54 11.70 3.16 -0.46
N SER A 55 12.74 2.42 -0.79
CA SER A 55 12.71 1.43 -1.87
C SER A 55 11.79 0.26 -1.52
N PHE A 56 11.37 -0.49 -2.53
CA PHE A 56 10.52 -1.66 -2.30
C PHE A 56 11.20 -2.72 -1.40
N GLU A 57 12.51 -2.93 -1.58
CA GLU A 57 13.28 -3.88 -0.76
C GLU A 57 13.31 -3.47 0.73
N GLU A 58 13.45 -2.17 1.01
CA GLU A 58 13.39 -1.67 2.38
C GLU A 58 12.00 -1.84 2.99
N LEU A 59 10.94 -1.53 2.23
CA LEU A 59 9.56 -1.72 2.69
C LEU A 59 9.24 -3.20 2.94
N GLU A 60 9.70 -4.10 2.07
CA GLU A 60 9.53 -5.54 2.24
C GLU A 60 10.26 -6.05 3.48
N ASN A 61 11.47 -5.56 3.75
CA ASN A 61 12.24 -5.90 4.96
C ASN A 61 11.63 -5.34 6.26
N MET A 62 10.89 -4.23 6.17
CA MET A 62 10.17 -3.63 7.30
C MET A 62 8.78 -4.24 7.52
N PHE A 63 8.25 -4.97 6.54
CA PHE A 63 6.91 -5.53 6.59
C PHE A 63 6.92 -6.88 7.30
N GLU A 64 6.43 -6.88 8.54
CA GLU A 64 6.08 -8.10 9.26
C GLU A 64 4.54 -8.16 9.39
N PRO A 65 3.90 -9.26 8.97
CA PRO A 65 2.47 -9.50 9.19
C PRO A 65 2.08 -9.32 10.65
N ASP A 66 0.90 -8.73 10.87
CA ASP A 66 0.32 -8.47 12.20
C ASP A 66 1.11 -7.47 13.08
N GLU A 67 2.22 -6.94 12.58
CA GLU A 67 3.01 -5.89 13.23
C GLU A 67 2.70 -4.51 12.66
N LYS A 68 3.16 -3.47 13.38
CA LYS A 68 3.01 -2.09 12.90
C LYS A 68 3.92 -1.83 11.71
N PHE A 69 3.32 -1.34 10.63
CA PHE A 69 4.02 -0.92 9.43
C PHE A 69 4.00 0.61 9.30
N SER A 70 5.16 1.18 8.98
CA SER A 70 5.36 2.63 8.83
C SER A 70 6.18 2.91 7.58
N PHE A 71 5.91 4.03 6.92
CA PHE A 71 6.63 4.49 5.73
C PHE A 71 6.61 6.01 5.68
N ASP A 72 7.51 6.58 4.88
CA ASP A 72 7.57 8.02 4.64
C ASP A 72 7.13 8.32 3.22
N ALA A 73 6.26 9.31 3.07
CA ALA A 73 5.74 9.72 1.77
C ALA A 73 5.80 11.23 1.59
N VAL A 74 6.14 11.65 0.38
CA VAL A 74 6.07 13.03 -0.09
C VAL A 74 4.87 13.16 -1.01
N ILE A 75 3.98 14.09 -0.67
CA ILE A 75 2.75 14.36 -1.42
C ILE A 75 2.79 15.80 -1.91
N LYS A 76 2.55 15.99 -3.21
CA LYS A 76 2.48 17.33 -3.80
C LYS A 76 1.06 17.88 -3.68
N LEU A 77 0.93 19.02 -3.00
CA LEU A 77 -0.34 19.74 -2.91
C LEU A 77 -0.64 20.44 -4.24
N GLN A 78 -1.92 20.47 -4.63
CA GLN A 78 -2.40 21.35 -5.69
C GLN A 78 -2.42 22.77 -5.13
N VAL A 79 -1.75 23.69 -5.83
CA VAL A 79 -1.92 25.11 -5.56
C VAL A 79 -3.28 25.50 -6.11
N THR A 80 -4.20 25.91 -5.25
CA THR A 80 -5.43 26.58 -5.67
C THR A 80 -5.10 28.05 -5.89
N ASP A 81 -5.22 28.52 -7.13
CA ASP A 81 -5.26 29.94 -7.47
C ASP A 81 -6.53 30.63 -6.93
#